data_AF-A0A6I0S1Y9-F1
#
_entry.id   AF-A0A6I0S1Y9-F1
#
_cell.length_a   1.000
_cell.length_b   1.000
_cell.length_c   1.000
_cell.angle_alpha   90.00
_cell.angle_beta   90.00
_cell.angle_gamma   90.00
#
_symmetry.space_group_name_H-M   'P 1'
#
loop_
_entity.id
_entity.type
_entity.pdbx_description
1 polymer ?
#
loop_
_entity_poly.entity_id
_entity_poly.type
_entity_poly.pdbx_seq_one_letter_code
_entity_poly.pdbx_strand_id
1 'polypeptide(L)'
;SGNYIMYSRPEDAFANKDARLWGTVLYPGAKFRGSEVVLQAGQKVPDGNGNWKEIIGKADSYDDNNRLITSINGPMESNEIRINKTGFFFRKFLDETIGASTNSKMSTMWYPRFRISEAYMIACEAAYELNKTGEDDPLNYINPVRTRAGISELESITFEDIVREYRVEFALEDHRYWDLKRWRLAHEIWDGNSENPDAQLYELFPYQVNDPGSANDKMWVFDKKKAYMVPYPRYFQMKNYYNFFDNSWLNKNPLLVKNPYQ
;
A
#
# COMPACT_ATOMS: atom_id res chain seq x y z
N SER A 1 -15.08 -9.33 -17.08
CA SER A 1 -16.47 -9.01 -17.47
C SER A 1 -17.38 -9.36 -16.31
N GLY A 2 -17.86 -8.37 -15.59
CA GLY A 2 -18.73 -8.57 -14.44
C GLY A 2 -19.35 -7.25 -14.01
N ASN A 3 -20.51 -7.33 -13.36
CA ASN A 3 -21.15 -6.16 -12.78
C ASN A 3 -20.22 -5.57 -11.72
N TYR A 4 -19.99 -4.25 -11.76
CA TYR A 4 -19.24 -3.58 -10.71
C TYR A 4 -19.94 -3.72 -9.35
N ILE A 5 -19.14 -3.75 -8.29
CA ILE A 5 -19.64 -3.50 -6.94
C ILE A 5 -19.84 -1.99 -6.84
N MET A 6 -21.08 -1.59 -6.57
CA MET A 6 -21.47 -0.19 -6.46
C MET A 6 -21.34 0.28 -5.01
N TYR A 7 -20.72 1.43 -4.80
CA TYR A 7 -20.58 2.07 -3.50
C TYR A 7 -21.27 3.44 -3.52
N SER A 8 -22.05 3.77 -2.49
CA SER A 8 -22.69 5.09 -2.43
C SER A 8 -21.68 6.20 -2.17
N ARG A 9 -20.60 5.89 -1.46
CA ARG A 9 -19.46 6.78 -1.24
C ARG A 9 -18.16 6.05 -1.52
N PRO A 10 -17.09 6.74 -1.95
CA PRO A 10 -15.84 6.08 -2.31
C PRO A 10 -15.19 5.39 -1.09
N GLU A 11 -15.33 5.93 0.12
CA GLU A 11 -14.76 5.34 1.32
C GLU A 11 -15.40 4.00 1.71
N ASP A 12 -16.61 3.69 1.22
CA ASP A 12 -17.34 2.48 1.58
C ASP A 12 -16.64 1.21 1.05
N ALA A 13 -15.82 1.33 -0.01
CA ALA A 13 -14.95 0.25 -0.49
C ALA A 13 -13.89 -0.18 0.55
N PHE A 14 -13.60 0.69 1.52
CA PHE A 14 -12.62 0.48 2.57
C PHE A 14 -13.28 0.31 3.95
N ALA A 15 -14.60 0.12 4.01
CA ALA A 15 -15.30 -0.17 5.25
C ALA A 15 -14.83 -1.49 5.87
N ASN A 16 -14.87 -1.56 7.21
CA ASN A 16 -14.55 -2.76 7.99
C ASN A 16 -13.15 -3.34 7.71
N LYS A 17 -12.18 -2.47 7.39
CA LYS A 17 -10.77 -2.84 7.28
C LYS A 17 -10.05 -2.63 8.61
N ASP A 18 -8.83 -3.15 8.69
CA ASP A 18 -7.92 -2.89 9.80
C ASP A 18 -7.73 -1.37 9.96
N ALA A 19 -7.82 -0.87 11.20
CA ALA A 19 -7.74 0.55 11.47
C ALA A 19 -6.44 1.21 11.00
N ARG A 20 -5.37 0.43 10.92
CA ARG A 20 -4.07 0.88 10.41
C ARG A 20 -4.09 1.26 8.95
N LEU A 21 -5.05 0.76 8.14
CA LEU A 21 -5.22 1.22 6.77
C LEU A 21 -5.44 2.74 6.74
N TRP A 22 -6.40 3.23 7.53
CA TRP A 22 -6.78 4.64 7.57
C TRP A 22 -5.70 5.53 8.19
N GLY A 23 -4.88 4.99 9.11
CA GLY A 23 -3.72 5.68 9.67
C GLY A 23 -2.48 5.70 8.75
N THR A 24 -2.42 4.81 7.76
CA THR A 24 -1.21 4.61 6.93
C THR A 24 -1.32 5.30 5.58
N VAL A 25 -2.48 5.23 4.93
CA VAL A 25 -2.70 5.79 3.59
C VAL A 25 -3.90 6.72 3.55
N LEU A 26 -3.88 7.67 2.62
CA LEU A 26 -5.06 8.40 2.19
C LEU A 26 -5.66 7.67 1.00
N TYR A 27 -6.95 7.38 1.10
CA TYR A 27 -7.77 6.65 0.13
C TYR A 27 -8.91 7.57 -0.35
N PRO A 28 -9.63 7.20 -1.43
CA PRO A 28 -10.75 7.99 -1.94
C PRO A 28 -11.81 8.22 -0.86
N GLY A 29 -12.15 9.49 -0.60
CA GLY A 29 -13.07 9.90 0.48
C GLY A 29 -12.42 10.12 1.86
N ALA A 30 -11.11 9.85 2.00
CA ALA A 30 -10.41 10.11 3.26
C ALA A 30 -10.36 11.62 3.58
N LYS A 31 -10.44 11.97 4.87
CA LYS A 31 -10.21 13.35 5.32
C LYS A 31 -8.74 13.58 5.65
N PHE A 32 -8.18 14.67 5.15
CA PHE A 32 -6.84 15.14 5.47
C PHE A 32 -6.85 16.66 5.66
N ARG A 33 -6.39 17.14 6.82
CA ARG A 33 -6.39 18.58 7.17
C ARG A 33 -7.75 19.27 6.99
N GLY A 34 -8.83 18.58 7.32
CA GLY A 34 -10.21 19.09 7.22
C GLY A 34 -10.82 19.06 5.82
N SER A 35 -10.07 18.65 4.79
CA SER A 35 -10.56 18.51 3.41
C SER A 35 -10.66 17.05 2.99
N GLU A 36 -11.58 16.75 2.08
CA GLU A 36 -11.74 15.42 1.50
C GLU A 36 -10.72 15.17 0.39
N VAL A 37 -10.18 13.96 0.36
CA VAL A 37 -9.27 13.48 -0.67
C VAL A 37 -10.08 12.73 -1.72
N VAL A 38 -10.51 13.46 -2.75
CA VAL A 38 -11.47 12.98 -3.78
C VAL A 38 -10.93 11.79 -4.58
N LEU A 39 -9.73 11.92 -5.15
CA LEU A 39 -9.05 10.87 -5.92
C LEU A 39 -9.85 10.30 -7.11
N GLN A 40 -10.87 10.97 -7.64
CA GLN A 40 -11.65 10.50 -8.78
C GLN A 40 -10.79 10.43 -10.06
N ALA A 41 -10.58 9.22 -10.59
CA ALA A 41 -9.78 8.99 -11.79
C ALA A 41 -10.52 9.43 -13.07
N GLY A 42 -11.82 9.23 -13.10
CA GLY A 42 -12.65 9.46 -14.27
C GLY A 42 -14.12 9.18 -14.00
N GLN A 43 -14.90 9.13 -15.07
CA GLN A 43 -16.27 8.61 -15.06
C GLN A 43 -16.36 7.23 -15.72
N LYS A 44 -17.33 6.43 -15.27
CA LYS A 44 -17.77 5.20 -15.95
C LYS A 44 -19.18 5.39 -16.48
N VAL A 45 -19.34 5.25 -17.80
CA VAL A 45 -20.63 5.39 -18.50
C VAL A 45 -21.02 4.03 -19.06
N PRO A 46 -22.21 3.48 -18.76
CA PRO A 46 -22.66 2.23 -19.36
C PRO A 46 -22.90 2.42 -20.87
N ASP A 47 -22.52 1.44 -21.69
CA ASP A 47 -22.69 1.50 -23.14
C ASP A 47 -24.05 0.95 -23.63
N GLY A 48 -24.92 0.54 -22.70
CA GLY A 48 -26.20 -0.11 -23.00
C GLY A 48 -26.12 -1.59 -23.38
N ASN A 49 -24.92 -2.13 -23.62
CA ASN A 49 -24.66 -3.54 -23.98
C ASN A 49 -24.00 -4.33 -22.83
N GLY A 50 -24.02 -3.78 -21.62
CA GLY A 50 -23.41 -4.38 -20.43
C GLY A 50 -21.90 -4.11 -20.30
N ASN A 51 -21.32 -3.24 -21.14
CA ASN A 51 -19.96 -2.74 -20.94
C ASN A 51 -19.97 -1.32 -20.40
N TRP A 52 -18.77 -0.86 -20.04
CA TRP A 52 -18.54 0.45 -19.47
C TRP A 52 -17.51 1.20 -20.30
N LYS A 53 -17.88 2.40 -20.76
CA LYS A 53 -16.98 3.38 -21.34
C LYS A 53 -16.33 4.19 -20.21
N GLU A 54 -15.02 4.30 -20.26
CA GLU A 54 -14.25 5.15 -19.37
C GLU A 54 -14.09 6.54 -20.00
N ILE A 55 -14.36 7.59 -19.21
CA ILE A 55 -14.09 8.99 -19.59
C ILE A 55 -13.07 9.53 -18.59
N ILE A 56 -11.86 9.81 -19.08
CA ILE A 56 -10.78 10.45 -18.32
C ILE A 56 -10.51 11.80 -18.96
N GLY A 57 -10.36 12.82 -18.13
CA GLY A 57 -9.93 14.14 -18.55
C GLY A 57 -8.60 14.53 -17.91
N LYS A 58 -8.15 15.75 -18.19
CA LYS A 58 -7.06 16.36 -17.43
C LYS A 58 -7.47 16.53 -15.95
N ALA A 59 -6.50 16.71 -15.06
CA ALA A 59 -6.77 17.05 -13.68
C ALA A 59 -7.71 18.28 -13.58
N ASP A 60 -8.71 18.20 -12.70
CA ASP A 60 -9.73 19.23 -12.49
C ASP A 60 -10.56 19.55 -13.76
N SER A 61 -11.08 18.49 -14.40
CA SER A 61 -11.93 18.61 -15.59
C SER A 61 -13.37 18.21 -15.32
N TYR A 62 -14.28 18.80 -16.10
CA TYR A 62 -15.72 18.63 -15.99
C TYR A 62 -16.32 18.31 -17.36
N ASP A 63 -17.44 17.57 -17.38
CA ASP A 63 -18.22 17.32 -18.59
C ASP A 63 -19.16 18.48 -18.93
N ASP A 64 -19.88 18.38 -20.05
CA ASP A 64 -20.81 19.41 -20.52
C ASP A 64 -21.98 19.67 -19.55
N ASN A 65 -22.24 18.75 -18.62
CA ASN A 65 -23.25 18.88 -17.57
C ASN A 65 -22.65 19.39 -16.25
N ASN A 66 -21.40 19.87 -16.28
CA ASN A 66 -20.64 20.34 -15.12
C ASN A 66 -20.45 19.27 -14.03
N ARG A 67 -20.43 17.97 -14.41
CA ARG A 67 -20.05 16.88 -13.50
C ARG A 67 -18.54 16.68 -13.59
N LEU A 68 -17.90 16.42 -12.44
CA LEU A 68 -16.47 16.16 -12.39
C LEU A 68 -16.13 14.93 -13.23
N ILE A 69 -15.10 15.03 -14.06
CA ILE A 69 -14.51 13.90 -14.80
C ILE A 69 -13.35 13.34 -13.98
N THR A 70 -12.27 14.10 -13.86
CA THR A 70 -11.06 13.71 -13.14
C THR A 70 -10.75 14.78 -12.10
N SER A 71 -10.61 14.40 -10.83
CA SER A 71 -10.31 15.36 -9.76
C SER A 71 -8.90 15.92 -9.89
N ILE A 72 -8.61 17.07 -9.27
CA ILE A 72 -7.27 17.68 -9.26
C ILE A 72 -6.17 16.71 -8.75
N ASN A 73 -6.55 15.78 -7.89
CA ASN A 73 -5.70 14.74 -7.32
C ASN A 73 -6.00 13.33 -7.87
N GLY A 74 -6.84 13.22 -8.91
CA GLY A 74 -7.26 11.96 -9.49
C GLY A 74 -6.06 11.16 -10.00
N PRO A 75 -6.05 9.82 -9.79
CA PRO A 75 -4.99 9.00 -10.33
C PRO A 75 -5.13 8.89 -11.85
N MET A 76 -3.99 8.87 -12.55
CA MET A 76 -3.94 8.77 -14.00
C MET A 76 -2.73 7.94 -14.43
N GLU A 77 -2.91 7.18 -15.51
CA GLU A 77 -1.81 6.52 -16.22
C GLU A 77 -1.09 7.55 -17.10
N SER A 78 -0.04 8.19 -16.56
CA SER A 78 0.72 9.21 -17.27
C SER A 78 2.15 9.36 -16.74
N ASN A 79 3.06 9.80 -17.60
CA ASN A 79 4.44 10.09 -17.22
C ASN A 79 4.61 11.41 -16.44
N GLU A 80 3.52 12.14 -16.19
CA GLU A 80 3.57 13.35 -15.37
C GLU A 80 4.04 13.05 -13.95
N ILE A 81 4.83 13.97 -13.40
CA ILE A 81 5.51 13.78 -12.11
C ILE A 81 4.66 14.22 -10.90
N ARG A 82 3.58 14.97 -11.12
CA ARG A 82 2.73 15.56 -10.06
C ARG A 82 1.29 15.02 -10.08
N ILE A 83 1.15 13.76 -10.44
CA ILE A 83 -0.14 13.05 -10.45
C ILE A 83 -0.08 11.84 -9.52
N ASN A 84 -1.24 11.42 -9.02
CA ASN A 84 -1.35 10.16 -8.32
C ASN A 84 -1.27 9.00 -9.34
N LYS A 85 -0.56 7.92 -8.99
CA LYS A 85 -0.32 6.79 -9.91
C LYS A 85 -0.90 5.47 -9.42
N THR A 86 -1.56 5.45 -8.27
CA THR A 86 -1.95 4.19 -7.60
C THR A 86 -3.38 4.20 -7.05
N GLY A 87 -4.00 5.36 -6.90
CA GLY A 87 -5.26 5.55 -6.19
C GLY A 87 -5.11 5.77 -4.68
N PHE A 88 -3.87 5.91 -4.17
CA PHE A 88 -3.60 6.17 -2.75
C PHE A 88 -2.48 7.20 -2.56
N PHE A 89 -2.54 7.98 -1.49
CA PHE A 89 -1.38 8.72 -0.98
C PHE A 89 -0.90 8.11 0.35
N PHE A 90 0.30 8.48 0.78
CA PHE A 90 0.74 8.20 2.14
C PHE A 90 0.04 9.14 3.12
N ARG A 91 -0.34 8.61 4.29
CA ARG A 91 -0.79 9.41 5.45
C ARG A 91 0.23 9.35 6.59
N LYS A 92 0.84 8.17 6.77
CA LYS A 92 1.80 7.92 7.84
C LYS A 92 2.93 8.95 7.80
N PHE A 93 3.24 9.53 8.97
CA PHE A 93 4.24 10.59 9.15
C PHE A 93 3.95 11.92 8.43
N LEU A 94 2.75 12.11 7.87
CA LEU A 94 2.32 13.43 7.42
C LEU A 94 1.77 14.23 8.59
N ASP A 95 2.30 15.45 8.74
CA ASP A 95 1.80 16.41 9.71
C ASP A 95 0.45 16.99 9.22
N GLU A 96 -0.58 16.91 10.06
CA GLU A 96 -1.91 17.43 9.76
C GLU A 96 -2.15 18.85 10.28
N THR A 97 -1.16 19.47 10.92
CA THR A 97 -1.25 20.87 11.32
C THR A 97 -1.36 21.81 10.11
N ILE A 98 -2.15 22.86 10.26
CA ILE A 98 -2.38 23.86 9.21
C ILE A 98 -1.05 24.55 8.91
N GLY A 99 -0.68 24.63 7.63
CA GLY A 99 0.58 25.26 7.19
C GLY A 99 1.82 24.37 7.24
N ALA A 100 1.71 23.15 7.77
CA ALA A 100 2.78 22.17 7.64
C ALA A 100 3.07 21.84 6.16
N SER A 101 4.35 21.65 5.83
CA SER A 101 4.83 21.41 4.46
C SER A 101 4.70 22.58 3.48
N THR A 102 4.41 23.81 3.94
CA THR A 102 4.60 25.04 3.14
C THR A 102 6.05 25.19 2.66
N ASN A 103 7.01 24.63 3.41
CA ASN A 103 8.36 24.33 2.97
C ASN A 103 8.56 22.80 2.95
N SER A 104 8.67 22.22 1.76
CA SER A 104 8.83 20.78 1.55
C SER A 104 10.13 20.18 2.10
N LYS A 105 11.02 21.00 2.66
CA LYS A 105 12.35 20.58 3.17
C LYS A 105 12.49 20.65 4.70
N MET A 106 11.46 21.06 5.44
CA MET A 106 11.58 21.36 6.88
C MET A 106 10.49 20.69 7.74
N SER A 107 10.17 19.42 7.45
CA SER A 107 9.29 18.65 8.34
C SER A 107 9.96 18.46 9.70
N THR A 108 9.23 18.74 10.78
CA THR A 108 9.64 18.44 12.16
C THR A 108 9.10 17.09 12.65
N MET A 109 8.46 16.32 11.76
CA MET A 109 7.98 14.98 12.09
C MET A 109 9.14 14.02 12.30
N TRP A 110 9.09 13.32 13.43
CA TRP A 110 10.08 12.30 13.78
C TRP A 110 9.84 11.05 12.93
N TYR A 111 10.90 10.53 12.32
CA TYR A 111 10.87 9.21 11.70
C TYR A 111 11.41 8.17 12.70
N PRO A 112 10.57 7.26 13.22
CA PRO A 112 11.01 6.26 14.17
C PRO A 112 12.10 5.37 13.59
N ARG A 113 13.17 5.14 14.36
CA ARG A 113 14.19 4.13 14.04
C ARG A 113 13.98 2.82 14.78
N PHE A 114 13.39 2.91 15.97
CA PHE A 114 12.97 1.77 16.78
C PHE A 114 11.79 2.23 17.62
N ARG A 115 10.78 1.37 17.81
CA ARG A 115 9.61 1.69 18.63
C ARG A 115 9.11 0.46 19.38
N ILE A 116 8.34 0.68 20.43
CA ILE A 116 7.96 -0.38 21.36
C ILE A 116 7.30 -1.59 20.67
N SER A 117 6.45 -1.38 19.65
CA SER A 117 5.83 -2.49 18.94
C SER A 117 6.85 -3.37 18.21
N GLU A 118 7.98 -2.81 17.76
CA GLU A 118 9.08 -3.60 17.19
C GLU A 118 9.74 -4.48 18.25
N ALA A 119 9.96 -3.97 19.46
CA ALA A 119 10.46 -4.78 20.57
C ALA A 119 9.52 -5.96 20.90
N TYR A 120 8.20 -5.71 20.93
CA TYR A 120 7.19 -6.76 21.11
C TYR A 120 7.24 -7.79 19.97
N MET A 121 7.29 -7.33 18.72
CA MET A 121 7.32 -8.24 17.58
C MET A 121 8.63 -9.03 17.45
N ILE A 122 9.77 -8.47 17.89
CA ILE A 122 11.04 -9.21 18.00
C ILE A 122 10.94 -10.29 19.08
N ALA A 123 10.39 -9.96 20.25
CA ALA A 123 10.18 -10.91 21.32
C ALA A 123 9.20 -12.03 20.91
N CYS A 124 8.10 -11.67 20.22
CA CYS A 124 7.12 -12.60 19.66
C CYS A 124 7.79 -13.62 18.73
N GLU A 125 8.56 -13.13 17.75
CA GLU A 125 9.23 -13.99 16.78
C GLU A 125 10.27 -14.89 17.44
N ALA A 126 11.11 -14.34 18.32
CA ALA A 126 12.10 -15.14 19.04
C ALA A 126 11.45 -16.22 19.92
N ALA A 127 10.36 -15.88 20.63
CA ALA A 127 9.59 -16.82 21.43
C ALA A 127 8.98 -17.94 20.55
N TYR A 128 8.47 -17.59 19.37
CA TYR A 128 7.86 -18.53 18.43
C TYR A 128 8.89 -19.54 17.92
N GLU A 129 10.04 -19.06 17.44
CA GLU A 129 11.14 -19.91 16.93
C GLU A 129 11.72 -20.82 18.03
N LEU A 130 11.70 -20.36 19.29
CA LEU A 130 12.16 -21.13 20.44
C LEU A 130 11.07 -22.03 21.04
N ASN A 131 9.87 -22.09 20.45
CA ASN A 131 8.72 -22.85 20.94
C ASN A 131 8.39 -22.56 22.41
N LYS A 132 8.44 -21.28 22.80
CA LYS A 132 8.12 -20.84 24.17
C LYS A 132 6.63 -20.92 24.47
N THR A 133 6.31 -21.12 25.74
CA THR A 133 4.95 -21.22 26.28
C THR A 133 4.88 -20.55 27.66
N GLY A 134 3.68 -20.40 28.22
CA GLY A 134 3.49 -19.82 29.55
C GLY A 134 3.69 -18.31 29.54
N GLU A 135 4.58 -17.79 30.38
CA GLU A 135 4.86 -16.34 30.46
C GLU A 135 5.52 -15.80 29.19
N ASP A 136 6.37 -16.61 28.54
CA ASP A 136 7.07 -16.27 27.30
C ASP A 136 6.30 -16.70 26.04
N ASP A 137 5.00 -17.00 26.14
CA ASP A 137 4.18 -17.38 24.98
C ASP A 137 4.18 -16.26 23.91
N PRO A 138 4.43 -16.56 22.62
CA PRO A 138 4.41 -15.56 21.55
C PRO A 138 3.12 -14.72 21.49
N LEU A 139 1.98 -15.30 21.88
CA LEU A 139 0.68 -14.62 21.95
C LEU A 139 0.71 -13.44 22.92
N ASN A 140 1.48 -13.52 24.01
CA ASN A 140 1.63 -12.45 25.00
C ASN A 140 2.32 -11.20 24.42
N TYR A 141 3.00 -11.33 23.28
CA TYR A 141 3.69 -10.22 22.63
C TYR A 141 2.94 -9.67 21.40
N ILE A 142 2.35 -10.52 20.56
CA ILE A 142 1.63 -10.05 19.37
C ILE A 142 0.26 -9.45 19.71
N ASN A 143 -0.47 -10.03 20.68
CA ASN A 143 -1.82 -9.57 21.02
C ASN A 143 -1.86 -8.12 21.55
N PRO A 144 -0.90 -7.66 22.38
CA PRO A 144 -0.83 -6.23 22.74
C PRO A 144 -0.73 -5.28 21.52
N VAL A 145 0.01 -5.66 20.47
CA VAL A 145 0.13 -4.87 19.23
C VAL A 145 -1.21 -4.82 18.50
N ARG A 146 -1.90 -5.96 18.42
CA ARG A 146 -3.20 -6.14 17.78
C ARG A 146 -4.33 -5.42 18.50
N THR A 147 -4.40 -5.56 19.82
CA THR A 147 -5.38 -4.89 20.68
C THR A 147 -5.22 -3.37 20.60
N ARG A 148 -3.99 -2.85 20.59
CA ARG A 148 -3.76 -1.41 20.35
C ARG A 148 -4.22 -0.98 18.96
N ALA A 149 -4.06 -1.83 17.94
CA ALA A 149 -4.56 -1.57 16.58
C ALA A 149 -6.09 -1.72 16.45
N GLY A 150 -6.79 -2.15 17.50
CA GLY A 150 -8.23 -2.33 17.51
C GLY A 150 -8.73 -3.53 16.69
N ILE A 151 -7.87 -4.55 16.51
CA ILE A 151 -8.23 -5.80 15.84
C ILE A 151 -8.24 -6.97 16.83
N SER A 152 -8.98 -8.03 16.50
CA SER A 152 -9.13 -9.21 17.37
C SER A 152 -7.80 -9.86 17.71
N GLU A 153 -7.66 -10.27 18.97
CA GLU A 153 -6.55 -11.09 19.44
C GLU A 153 -6.52 -12.45 18.74
N LEU A 154 -5.34 -13.06 18.68
CA LEU A 154 -5.13 -14.41 18.20
C LEU A 154 -5.24 -15.40 19.36
N GLU A 155 -5.90 -16.54 19.13
CA GLU A 155 -5.95 -17.67 20.06
C GLU A 155 -4.84 -18.69 19.80
N SER A 156 -4.29 -18.69 18.59
CA SER A 156 -3.14 -19.47 18.17
C SER A 156 -2.32 -18.67 17.16
N ILE A 157 -1.04 -19.01 17.05
CA ILE A 157 -0.08 -18.26 16.24
C ILE A 157 0.62 -19.17 15.25
N THR A 158 0.71 -18.69 14.01
CA THR A 158 1.54 -19.26 12.95
C THR A 158 2.66 -18.29 12.59
N PHE A 159 3.68 -18.79 11.90
CA PHE A 159 4.73 -17.91 11.36
C PHE A 159 4.14 -16.88 10.39
N GLU A 160 3.12 -17.26 9.62
CA GLU A 160 2.40 -16.39 8.70
C GLU A 160 1.69 -15.24 9.43
N ASP A 161 1.18 -15.47 10.64
CA ASP A 161 0.60 -14.41 11.48
C ASP A 161 1.66 -13.37 11.86
N ILE A 162 2.86 -13.82 12.24
CA ILE A 162 4.00 -12.94 12.55
C ILE A 162 4.37 -12.14 11.29
N VAL A 163 4.59 -12.80 10.16
CA VAL A 163 4.94 -12.17 8.88
C VAL A 163 3.89 -11.14 8.46
N ARG A 164 2.61 -11.46 8.66
CA ARG A 164 1.49 -10.57 8.35
C ARG A 164 1.46 -9.37 9.29
N GLU A 165 1.62 -9.57 10.59
CA GLU A 165 1.58 -8.50 11.58
C GLU A 165 2.73 -7.50 11.37
N TYR A 166 3.95 -8.00 11.09
CA TYR A 166 5.07 -7.13 10.68
C TYR A 166 4.72 -6.29 9.43
N ARG A 167 4.08 -6.90 8.41
CA ARG A 167 3.71 -6.21 7.16
C ARG A 167 2.77 -5.04 7.40
N VAL A 168 1.77 -5.20 8.26
CA VAL A 168 0.74 -4.18 8.49
C VAL A 168 1.14 -3.16 9.54
N GLU A 169 1.85 -3.58 10.58
CA GLU A 169 2.29 -2.72 11.67
C GLU A 169 3.38 -1.73 11.20
N PHE A 170 4.36 -2.23 10.45
CA PHE A 170 5.53 -1.47 10.02
C PHE A 170 5.46 -1.01 8.56
N ALA A 171 4.26 -0.95 7.98
CA ALA A 171 4.07 -0.40 6.63
C ALA A 171 4.65 1.02 6.55
N LEU A 172 5.47 1.28 5.52
CA LEU A 172 6.20 2.55 5.29
C LEU A 172 7.30 2.88 6.33
N GLU A 173 7.79 1.89 7.06
CA GLU A 173 8.86 2.04 8.07
C GLU A 173 10.16 1.28 7.71
N ASP A 174 10.45 1.06 6.42
CA ASP A 174 11.66 0.37 5.93
C ASP A 174 11.83 -1.12 6.33
N HIS A 175 10.82 -1.76 6.93
CA HIS A 175 10.90 -3.14 7.41
C HIS A 175 10.79 -4.22 6.32
N ARG A 176 9.75 -4.13 5.47
CA ARG A 176 9.30 -5.25 4.61
C ARG A 176 10.40 -5.88 3.75
N TYR A 177 11.33 -5.08 3.23
CA TYR A 177 12.44 -5.60 2.43
C TYR A 177 13.42 -6.42 3.27
N TRP A 178 13.80 -5.93 4.45
CA TRP A 178 14.74 -6.62 5.34
C TRP A 178 14.14 -7.84 6.00
N ASP A 179 12.86 -7.77 6.39
CA ASP A 179 12.12 -8.88 6.97
C ASP A 179 12.02 -10.08 6.00
N LEU A 180 11.61 -9.84 4.76
CA LEU A 180 11.56 -10.90 3.76
C LEU A 180 12.95 -11.44 3.41
N LYS A 181 14.01 -10.63 3.56
CA LYS A 181 15.37 -11.09 3.33
C LYS A 181 15.87 -12.01 4.44
N ARG A 182 15.70 -11.63 5.71
CA ARG A 182 16.17 -12.42 6.85
C ARG A 182 15.40 -13.74 7.00
N TRP A 183 14.11 -13.75 6.70
CA TRP A 183 13.28 -14.97 6.68
C TRP A 183 13.48 -15.84 5.44
N ARG A 184 14.31 -15.42 4.48
CA ARG A 184 14.48 -16.09 3.19
C ARG A 184 13.19 -16.23 2.35
N LEU A 185 12.16 -15.42 2.60
CA LEU A 185 10.91 -15.43 1.84
C LEU A 185 10.91 -14.51 0.59
N ALA A 186 11.83 -13.56 0.48
CA ALA A 186 11.81 -12.57 -0.60
C ALA A 186 11.77 -13.19 -2.01
N HIS A 187 12.51 -14.26 -2.27
CA HIS A 187 12.53 -14.95 -3.56
C HIS A 187 11.29 -15.80 -3.86
N GLU A 188 10.53 -16.18 -2.82
CA GLU A 188 9.27 -16.91 -2.95
C GLU A 188 8.12 -15.95 -3.21
N ILE A 189 8.11 -14.81 -2.53
CA ILE A 189 7.05 -13.80 -2.66
C ILE A 189 7.22 -12.97 -3.93
N TRP A 190 8.46 -12.66 -4.32
CA TRP A 190 8.78 -11.89 -5.52
C TRP A 190 9.37 -12.84 -6.57
N ASP A 191 8.54 -13.75 -7.04
CA ASP A 191 8.91 -14.86 -7.93
C ASP A 191 8.99 -14.47 -9.43
N GLY A 192 8.61 -13.25 -9.78
CA GLY A 192 8.54 -12.80 -11.18
C GLY A 192 7.34 -13.34 -11.97
N ASN A 193 6.35 -13.96 -11.30
CA ASN A 193 5.12 -14.42 -11.91
C ASN A 193 4.05 -13.30 -11.90
N SER A 194 3.49 -12.97 -13.06
CA SER A 194 2.48 -11.90 -13.17
C SER A 194 1.13 -12.26 -12.55
N GLU A 195 0.88 -13.55 -12.32
CA GLU A 195 -0.33 -14.06 -11.69
C GLU A 195 -0.18 -14.15 -10.16
N ASN A 196 1.03 -13.99 -9.63
CA ASN A 196 1.25 -13.89 -8.19
C ASN A 196 0.90 -12.47 -7.72
N PRO A 197 -0.15 -12.30 -6.89
CA PRO A 197 -0.62 -10.98 -6.46
C PRO A 197 0.33 -10.27 -5.48
N ASP A 198 1.29 -10.98 -4.87
CA ASP A 198 2.32 -10.37 -4.02
C ASP A 198 3.58 -9.95 -4.79
N ALA A 199 3.82 -10.55 -5.97
CA ALA A 199 4.89 -10.15 -6.88
C ALA A 199 4.44 -9.02 -7.82
N GLN A 200 3.23 -9.13 -8.37
CA GLN A 200 2.65 -8.14 -9.26
C GLN A 200 2.09 -6.95 -8.48
N LEU A 201 2.50 -5.74 -8.85
CA LEU A 201 1.95 -4.53 -8.26
C LEU A 201 0.68 -4.10 -9.02
N TYR A 202 -0.30 -3.67 -8.23
CA TYR A 202 -1.59 -3.21 -8.71
C TYR A 202 -1.86 -1.80 -8.22
N GLU A 203 -2.68 -1.11 -9.00
CA GLU A 203 -3.31 0.15 -8.66
C GLU A 203 -4.82 -0.05 -8.52
N LEU A 204 -5.48 0.85 -7.81
CA LEU A 204 -6.92 0.82 -7.60
C LEU A 204 -7.51 2.19 -7.90
N PHE A 205 -8.09 2.36 -9.08
CA PHE A 205 -8.58 3.66 -9.53
C PHE A 205 -10.09 3.77 -9.26
N PRO A 206 -10.54 4.79 -8.53
CA PRO A 206 -11.96 5.05 -8.31
C PRO A 206 -12.56 5.84 -9.47
N TYR A 207 -13.76 5.47 -9.89
CA TYR A 207 -14.54 6.18 -10.89
C TYR A 207 -15.93 6.46 -10.35
N GLN A 208 -16.49 7.60 -10.75
CA GLN A 208 -17.89 7.89 -10.51
C GLN A 208 -18.73 7.41 -11.70
N VAL A 209 -19.81 6.69 -11.44
CA VAL A 209 -20.76 6.26 -12.46
C VAL A 209 -21.54 7.48 -12.97
N ASN A 210 -21.53 7.66 -14.28
CA ASN A 210 -22.32 8.67 -14.97
C ASN A 210 -23.38 7.93 -15.82
N ASP A 211 -24.55 7.77 -15.22
CA ASP A 211 -25.70 7.04 -15.80
C ASP A 211 -27.01 7.77 -15.44
N PRO A 212 -27.23 9.01 -15.93
CA PRO A 212 -28.34 9.84 -15.49
C PRO A 212 -29.71 9.14 -15.64
N GLY A 213 -30.46 9.07 -14.54
CA GLY A 213 -31.77 8.41 -14.49
C GLY A 213 -31.75 6.97 -14.01
N SER A 214 -30.56 6.38 -13.81
CA SER A 214 -30.36 5.06 -13.23
C SER A 214 -30.21 5.12 -11.71
N ALA A 215 -30.53 4.02 -11.03
CA ALA A 215 -30.27 3.85 -9.60
C ALA A 215 -28.76 3.85 -9.27
N ASN A 216 -27.92 3.60 -10.28
CA ASN A 216 -26.46 3.59 -10.13
C ASN A 216 -25.81 4.95 -10.44
N ASP A 217 -26.57 5.98 -10.86
CA ASP A 217 -26.00 7.30 -11.14
C ASP A 217 -25.27 7.83 -9.90
N LYS A 218 -24.05 8.34 -10.09
CA LYS A 218 -23.16 8.88 -9.04
C LYS A 218 -22.65 7.88 -8.01
N MET A 219 -22.96 6.59 -8.15
CA MET A 219 -22.30 5.55 -7.37
C MET A 219 -20.82 5.47 -7.75
N TRP A 220 -20.02 4.89 -6.88
CA TRP A 220 -18.60 4.71 -7.05
C TRP A 220 -18.27 3.27 -7.40
N VAL A 221 -17.32 3.11 -8.31
CA VAL A 221 -16.78 1.81 -8.73
C VAL A 221 -15.26 1.91 -8.79
N PHE A 222 -14.58 0.77 -8.71
CA PHE A 222 -13.12 0.72 -8.67
C PHE A 222 -12.58 -0.27 -9.70
N ASP A 223 -11.57 0.17 -10.45
CA ASP A 223 -10.78 -0.73 -11.29
C ASP A 223 -9.48 -1.07 -10.59
N LYS A 224 -9.27 -2.38 -10.37
CA LYS A 224 -7.96 -2.92 -10.02
C LYS A 224 -7.19 -3.21 -11.31
N LYS A 225 -6.13 -2.45 -11.58
CA LYS A 225 -5.28 -2.58 -12.79
C LYS A 225 -3.85 -2.95 -12.40
N LYS A 226 -3.09 -3.60 -13.29
CA LYS A 226 -1.64 -3.77 -13.08
C LYS A 226 -1.00 -2.39 -13.16
N ALA A 227 -0.17 -2.04 -12.18
CA ALA A 227 0.36 -0.68 -12.09
C ALA A 227 1.24 -0.35 -13.31
N TYR A 228 0.85 0.63 -14.12
CA TYR A 228 1.48 0.92 -15.42
C TYR A 228 2.96 1.33 -15.33
N MET A 229 3.38 1.95 -14.22
CA MET A 229 4.78 2.35 -13.98
C MET A 229 5.69 1.16 -13.66
N VAL A 230 5.11 0.06 -13.19
CA VAL A 230 5.81 -1.15 -12.75
C VAL A 230 5.00 -2.36 -13.23
N PRO A 231 4.83 -2.51 -14.56
CA PRO A 231 3.90 -3.47 -15.12
C PRO A 231 4.39 -4.91 -14.95
N TYR A 232 5.69 -5.09 -14.74
CA TYR A 232 6.31 -6.38 -14.52
C TYR A 232 6.32 -6.76 -13.04
N PRO A 233 6.04 -8.03 -12.72
CA PRO A 233 6.13 -8.53 -11.36
C PRO A 233 7.55 -8.40 -10.82
N ARG A 234 7.67 -8.16 -9.51
CA ARG A 234 8.97 -8.15 -8.84
C ARG A 234 9.60 -9.53 -8.94
N TYR A 235 10.86 -9.56 -9.35
CA TYR A 235 11.64 -10.78 -9.44
C TYR A 235 12.89 -10.67 -8.57
N PHE A 236 12.88 -11.37 -7.44
CA PHE A 236 13.95 -11.42 -6.46
C PHE A 236 14.64 -12.78 -6.53
N GLN A 237 15.92 -12.76 -6.87
CA GLN A 237 16.74 -13.95 -7.06
C GLN A 237 17.67 -14.17 -5.86
N MET A 238 18.26 -15.37 -5.76
CA MET A 238 19.19 -15.69 -4.67
C MET A 238 20.37 -14.69 -4.54
N LYS A 239 20.85 -14.13 -5.66
CA LYS A 239 21.88 -13.08 -5.65
C LYS A 239 21.44 -11.78 -4.95
N ASN A 240 20.15 -11.47 -4.94
CA ASN A 240 19.60 -10.24 -4.37
C ASN A 240 19.57 -10.24 -2.83
N TYR A 241 19.81 -11.39 -2.19
CA TYR A 241 20.00 -11.44 -0.75
C TYR A 241 21.24 -10.66 -0.29
N TYR A 242 22.24 -10.52 -1.14
CA TYR A 242 23.48 -9.81 -0.85
C TYR A 242 23.58 -8.53 -1.67
N ASN A 243 24.10 -7.46 -1.05
CA ASN A 243 24.43 -6.23 -1.78
C ASN A 243 25.64 -6.46 -2.68
N PHE A 244 25.79 -5.65 -3.71
CA PHE A 244 26.95 -5.69 -4.59
C PHE A 244 28.07 -4.84 -3.98
N PHE A 245 29.30 -5.34 -4.04
CA PHE A 245 30.46 -4.48 -3.86
C PHE A 245 30.64 -3.62 -5.11
N ASP A 246 30.97 -2.35 -4.91
CA ASP A 246 31.41 -1.51 -6.01
C ASP A 246 32.71 -2.06 -6.62
N ASN A 247 32.79 -2.14 -7.95
CA ASN A 247 33.96 -2.70 -8.63
C ASN A 247 35.25 -1.95 -8.29
N SER A 248 35.18 -0.64 -7.99
CA SER A 248 36.35 0.13 -7.56
C SER A 248 36.89 -0.31 -6.20
N TRP A 249 36.05 -0.86 -5.33
CA TRP A 249 36.48 -1.38 -4.02
C TRP A 249 37.18 -2.73 -4.17
N LEU A 250 36.62 -3.62 -5.00
CA LEU A 250 37.23 -4.91 -5.34
C LEU A 250 38.61 -4.72 -5.99
N ASN A 251 38.72 -3.78 -6.93
CA ASN A 251 39.99 -3.51 -7.62
C ASN A 251 41.08 -2.95 -6.68
N LYS A 252 40.68 -2.25 -5.61
CA LYS A 252 41.61 -1.64 -4.65
C LYS A 252 42.03 -2.59 -3.53
N ASN A 253 41.23 -3.61 -3.22
CA ASN A 253 41.52 -4.53 -2.14
C ASN A 253 41.43 -5.98 -2.64
N PRO A 254 42.57 -6.66 -2.90
CA PRO A 254 42.59 -8.03 -3.40
C PRO A 254 42.06 -9.06 -2.40
N LEU A 255 41.83 -8.67 -1.13
CA LEU A 255 41.20 -9.54 -0.12
C LEU A 255 39.67 -9.50 -0.18
N LEU A 256 39.07 -8.53 -0.87
CA LEU A 256 37.62 -8.49 -1.05
C LEU A 256 37.23 -9.43 -2.20
N VAL A 257 36.33 -10.37 -1.89
CA VAL A 257 35.71 -11.26 -2.86
C VAL A 257 34.24 -10.88 -3.04
N LYS A 258 33.69 -11.18 -4.21
CA LYS A 258 32.27 -10.96 -4.48
C LYS A 258 31.40 -11.84 -3.58
N ASN A 259 30.19 -11.34 -3.29
CA ASN A 259 29.18 -12.14 -2.61
C ASN A 259 28.70 -13.29 -3.51
N PRO A 260 28.08 -14.35 -2.92
CA PRO A 260 27.56 -15.46 -3.71
C PRO A 260 26.61 -15.01 -4.82
N TYR A 261 26.72 -15.66 -5.99
CA TYR A 261 25.90 -15.42 -7.19
C TYR A 261 26.11 -14.05 -7.88
N GLN A 262 27.29 -13.42 -7.72
CA GLN A 262 27.70 -12.13 -8.34
C GLN A 262 29.01 -12.20 -9.13
#